data_AF-M5DRV6-F1
#
_entry.id   AF-M5DRV6-F1
#
_cell.length_a   1.000
_cell.length_b   1.000
_cell.length_c   1.000
_cell.angle_alpha   90.00
_cell.angle_beta   90.00
_cell.angle_gamma   90.00
#
_symmetry.space_group_name_H-M   'P 1'
#
loop_
_entity.id
_entity.type
_entity.pdbx_description
1 polymer ?
#
loop_
_entity_poly.entity_id
_entity_poly.type
_entity_poly.pdbx_seq_one_letter_code
_entity_poly.pdbx_strand_id
1 'polypeptide(L)'
;MDKIVFDLTIVLMFVLLLAGIFAWTGTVLISKYLSKKYDPVLFKKPYFTEDEQLNYREFPLALHKTIIYLSYFTYPFLAKKRFKNVPAPKLEIIPKISAYIIMTVGIATIPLTILLLIMVAYVYSRL
;
A
#
# COMPACT_ATOMS: atom_id res chain seq x y z
N MET A 1 20.57 -16.64 25.28
CA MET A 1 19.96 -15.93 24.13
C MET A 1 20.61 -16.42 22.85
N ASP A 2 19.82 -16.82 21.85
CA ASP A 2 20.34 -17.20 20.53
C ASP A 2 20.73 -15.93 19.76
N LYS A 3 22.04 -15.62 19.75
CA LYS A 3 22.58 -14.38 19.14
C LYS A 3 22.16 -14.24 17.68
N ILE A 4 22.09 -15.36 16.94
CA ILE A 4 21.72 -15.37 15.52
C ILE A 4 20.27 -14.90 15.36
N VAL A 5 19.35 -15.41 16.18
CA VAL A 5 17.93 -15.04 16.12
C VAL A 5 17.73 -13.57 16.51
N PHE A 6 18.47 -13.08 17.51
CA PHE A 6 18.45 -11.67 17.88
C PHE A 6 18.91 -10.76 16.74
N ASP A 7 20.06 -11.06 16.12
CA ASP A 7 20.60 -10.26 15.01
C ASP A 7 19.65 -10.26 13.80
N LEU A 8 19.07 -11.42 13.46
CA LEU A 8 18.07 -11.52 12.40
C LEU A 8 16.81 -10.71 12.71
N THR A 9 16.38 -10.66 13.98
CA THR A 9 15.23 -9.84 14.41
C THR A 9 15.51 -8.37 14.15
N ILE A 10 16.68 -7.87 14.56
CA ILE A 10 17.09 -6.47 14.35
C ILE A 10 17.17 -6.13 12.85
N VAL A 11 17.81 -6.99 12.04
CA VAL A 11 17.89 -6.79 10.58
C VAL A 11 16.49 -6.71 9.97
N LEU A 12 15.60 -7.62 10.34
CA LEU A 12 14.23 -7.65 9.83
C LEU A 12 13.45 -6.38 10.24
N MET A 13 13.64 -5.88 11.47
CA MET A 13 13.06 -4.60 11.90
C MET A 13 13.51 -3.44 11.01
N PHE A 14 14.80 -3.32 10.72
CA PHE A 14 15.32 -2.26 9.85
C PHE A 14 14.80 -2.37 8.42
N VAL A 15 14.74 -3.59 7.87
CA VAL A 15 14.18 -3.84 6.53
C VAL A 15 12.71 -3.41 6.47
N LEU A 16 11.90 -3.79 7.47
CA LEU A 16 10.49 -3.42 7.54
C LEU A 16 10.29 -1.90 7.73
N LEU A 17 11.12 -1.26 8.53
CA LEU A 17 11.10 0.20 8.72
C LEU A 17 11.36 0.92 7.39
N LEU A 18 12.43 0.55 6.68
CA LEU A 18 12.77 1.15 5.39
C LEU A 18 11.71 0.87 4.33
N ALA A 19 11.17 -0.35 4.30
CA ALA A 19 10.07 -0.71 3.40
C ALA A 19 8.80 0.11 3.68
N GLY A 20 8.46 0.34 4.95
CA GLY A 20 7.34 1.17 5.38
C GLY A 20 7.52 2.63 4.95
N ILE A 21 8.69 3.22 5.21
CA ILE A 21 9.02 4.59 4.80
C ILE A 21 8.94 4.73 3.27
N PHE A 22 9.50 3.78 2.53
CA PHE A 22 9.46 3.76 1.07
C PHE A 22 8.03 3.67 0.54
N ALA A 23 7.22 2.72 1.04
CA ALA A 23 5.84 2.53 0.59
C ALA A 23 4.96 3.75 0.91
N TRP A 24 5.13 4.33 2.09
CA TRP A 24 4.41 5.54 2.50
C TRP A 24 4.77 6.74 1.63
N THR A 25 6.07 7.04 1.51
CA THR A 25 6.56 8.18 0.71
C THR A 25 6.18 8.01 -0.75
N GLY A 26 6.34 6.81 -1.31
CA GLY A 26 5.94 6.49 -2.68
C GLY A 26 4.44 6.72 -2.90
N THR A 27 3.59 6.28 -1.96
CA THR A 27 2.14 6.49 -2.03
C THR A 27 1.78 7.98 -1.97
N VAL A 28 2.41 8.74 -1.09
CA VAL A 28 2.21 10.20 -0.99
C VAL A 28 2.62 10.89 -2.30
N LEU A 29 3.78 10.54 -2.86
CA LEU A 29 4.28 11.14 -4.10
C LEU A 29 3.37 10.84 -5.30
N ILE A 30 2.91 9.60 -5.43
CA ILE A 30 2.05 9.20 -6.55
C ILE A 30 0.58 9.66 -6.38
N SER A 31 0.15 9.96 -5.14
CA SER A 31 -1.23 10.39 -4.83
C SER A 31 -1.65 11.64 -5.62
N LYS A 32 -0.77 12.63 -5.75
CA LYS A 32 -1.03 13.86 -6.49
C LYS A 32 -1.24 13.59 -7.97
N TYR A 33 -0.39 12.76 -8.57
CA TYR A 33 -0.50 12.37 -9.98
C TYR A 33 -1.80 11.61 -10.23
N LEU A 34 -2.07 10.58 -9.41
CA LEU A 34 -3.25 9.74 -9.60
C LEU A 34 -4.54 10.53 -9.37
N SER A 35 -4.59 11.38 -8.35
CA SER A 35 -5.76 12.23 -8.09
C SER A 35 -6.01 13.17 -9.26
N LYS A 36 -4.99 13.92 -9.70
CA LYS A 36 -5.14 14.87 -10.83
C LYS A 36 -5.62 14.20 -12.11
N LYS A 37 -5.10 13.00 -12.42
CA LYS A 37 -5.36 12.34 -13.70
C LYS A 37 -6.62 11.47 -13.69
N TYR A 38 -6.93 10.81 -12.58
CA TYR A 38 -7.97 9.79 -12.54
C TYR A 38 -9.21 10.17 -11.73
N ASP A 39 -9.16 11.17 -10.85
CA ASP A 39 -10.36 11.59 -10.11
C ASP A 39 -11.54 11.95 -11.03
N PRO A 40 -11.37 12.68 -12.16
CA PRO A 40 -12.48 12.98 -13.05
C PRO A 40 -13.20 11.74 -13.63
N VAL A 41 -12.49 10.60 -13.68
CA VAL A 41 -12.97 9.36 -14.30
C VAL A 41 -13.41 8.34 -13.25
N LEU A 42 -12.66 8.19 -12.17
CA LEU A 42 -12.82 7.13 -11.18
C LEU A 42 -13.41 7.63 -9.84
N PHE A 43 -13.20 8.89 -9.45
CA PHE A 43 -13.65 9.43 -8.17
C PHE A 43 -15.09 9.96 -8.23
N LYS A 44 -16.02 9.08 -8.60
CA LYS A 44 -17.45 9.41 -8.72
C LYS A 44 -18.32 8.17 -8.50
N LYS A 45 -19.64 8.38 -8.37
CA LYS A 45 -20.63 7.29 -8.38
C LYS A 45 -20.53 6.52 -9.72
N PRO A 46 -20.66 5.18 -9.74
CA PRO A 46 -20.99 4.28 -8.62
C PRO A 46 -19.78 3.79 -7.80
N TYR A 47 -18.55 4.22 -8.13
CA TYR A 47 -17.33 3.67 -7.53
C TYR A 47 -17.02 4.23 -6.14
N PHE A 48 -17.40 5.47 -5.89
CA PHE A 48 -17.27 6.13 -4.59
C PHE A 48 -18.60 6.76 -4.19
N THR A 49 -18.98 6.57 -2.93
CA THR A 49 -20.14 7.22 -2.30
C THR A 49 -19.93 8.73 -2.19
N GLU A 50 -20.98 9.49 -1.91
CA GLU A 50 -20.85 10.95 -1.68
C GLU A 50 -20.01 11.25 -0.44
N ASP A 51 -20.17 10.47 0.63
CA ASP A 51 -19.38 10.62 1.86
C ASP A 51 -17.90 10.35 1.61
N GLU A 52 -17.56 9.28 0.87
CA GLU A 52 -16.18 9.02 0.45
C GLU A 52 -15.63 10.15 -0.43
N GLN A 53 -16.47 10.71 -1.30
CA GLN A 53 -16.08 11.82 -2.16
C GLN A 53 -15.81 13.12 -1.41
N LEU A 54 -16.42 13.32 -0.25
CA LEU A 54 -16.11 14.43 0.65
C LEU A 54 -14.85 14.11 1.47
N ASN A 55 -14.80 12.93 2.08
CA ASN A 55 -13.74 12.53 3.00
C ASN A 55 -12.38 12.36 2.32
N TYR A 56 -12.33 11.89 1.07
CA TYR A 56 -11.06 11.59 0.38
C TYR A 56 -10.51 12.76 -0.44
N ARG A 57 -11.06 13.98 -0.27
CA ARG A 57 -10.51 15.19 -0.89
C ARG A 57 -9.24 15.67 -0.18
N GLU A 58 -9.17 15.47 1.12
CA GLU A 58 -8.12 16.04 1.96
C GLU A 58 -7.17 14.99 2.52
N PHE A 59 -5.96 15.43 2.81
CA PHE A 59 -4.96 14.62 3.52
C PHE A 59 -5.39 14.46 4.99
N PRO A 60 -5.21 13.28 5.62
CA PRO A 60 -4.54 12.08 5.11
C PRO A 60 -5.45 11.09 4.36
N LEU A 61 -6.77 11.28 4.40
CA LEU A 61 -7.74 10.32 3.87
C LEU A 61 -7.67 10.16 2.34
N ALA A 62 -7.17 11.17 1.61
CA ALA A 62 -6.84 11.07 0.20
C ALA A 62 -5.84 9.93 -0.14
N LEU A 63 -5.02 9.50 0.82
CA LEU A 63 -4.14 8.34 0.65
C LEU A 63 -4.92 7.03 0.55
N HIS A 64 -6.07 6.91 1.22
CA HIS A 64 -6.92 5.72 1.13
C HIS A 64 -7.45 5.54 -0.29
N LYS A 65 -7.95 6.62 -0.90
CA LYS A 65 -8.31 6.67 -2.33
C LYS A 65 -7.13 6.28 -3.22
N THR A 66 -5.93 6.77 -2.90
CA THR A 66 -4.71 6.43 -3.64
C THR A 66 -4.42 4.93 -3.58
N ILE A 67 -4.52 4.30 -2.40
CA ILE A 67 -4.35 2.85 -2.24
C ILE A 67 -5.39 2.06 -3.06
N ILE A 68 -6.64 2.54 -3.11
CA ILE A 68 -7.70 1.95 -3.93
C ILE A 68 -7.30 1.99 -5.42
N TYR A 69 -6.80 3.13 -5.90
CA TYR A 69 -6.29 3.24 -7.27
C TYR A 69 -5.11 2.34 -7.54
N LEU A 70 -4.10 2.37 -6.67
CA LEU A 70 -2.91 1.52 -6.78
C LEU A 70 -3.31 0.04 -6.87
N SER A 71 -4.23 -0.39 -6.01
CA SER A 71 -4.78 -1.75 -6.02
C SER A 71 -5.49 -2.06 -7.34
N TYR A 72 -6.35 -1.15 -7.83
CA TYR A 72 -7.07 -1.34 -9.08
C TYR A 72 -6.14 -1.45 -10.30
N PHE A 73 -5.04 -0.70 -10.31
CA PHE A 73 -4.09 -0.66 -11.40
C PHE A 73 -3.07 -1.81 -11.40
N THR A 74 -2.80 -2.41 -10.25
CA THR A 74 -1.73 -3.42 -10.08
C THR A 74 -2.31 -4.83 -9.88
N TYR A 75 -3.24 -4.94 -8.93
CA TYR A 75 -3.87 -6.18 -8.50
C TYR A 75 -5.40 -6.02 -8.55
N PRO A 76 -6.02 -6.00 -9.75
CA PRO A 76 -7.43 -5.64 -9.92
C PRO A 76 -8.40 -6.47 -9.08
N PHE A 77 -8.02 -7.70 -8.71
CA PHE A 77 -8.81 -8.54 -7.82
C PHE A 77 -9.07 -7.91 -6.45
N LEU A 78 -8.12 -7.13 -5.91
CA LEU A 78 -8.25 -6.41 -4.64
C LEU A 78 -9.29 -5.29 -4.72
N ALA A 79 -9.46 -4.69 -5.91
CA ALA A 79 -10.42 -3.60 -6.14
C ALA A 79 -11.70 -4.06 -6.88
N LYS A 80 -11.85 -5.37 -7.13
CA LYS A 80 -12.94 -5.94 -7.94
C LYS A 80 -14.33 -5.66 -7.39
N LYS A 81 -14.46 -5.56 -6.05
CA LYS A 81 -15.73 -5.18 -5.40
C LYS A 81 -16.16 -3.75 -5.77
N ARG A 82 -15.19 -2.85 -5.96
CA ARG A 82 -15.43 -1.43 -6.23
C ARG A 82 -15.57 -1.14 -7.72
N PHE A 83 -14.69 -1.68 -8.55
CA PHE A 83 -14.68 -1.46 -10.01
C PHE A 83 -15.14 -2.71 -10.78
N LYS A 84 -16.31 -3.24 -10.40
CA LYS A 84 -16.83 -4.49 -10.96
C LYS A 84 -17.00 -4.39 -12.49
N ASN A 85 -16.36 -5.30 -13.22
CA ASN A 85 -16.40 -5.39 -14.69
C ASN A 85 -15.91 -4.13 -15.44
N VAL A 86 -15.22 -3.22 -14.76
CA VAL A 86 -14.59 -2.07 -15.40
C VAL A 86 -13.12 -2.40 -15.59
N PRO A 87 -12.57 -2.33 -16.81
CA PRO A 87 -11.14 -2.45 -17.00
C PRO A 87 -10.44 -1.19 -16.49
N ALA A 88 -9.28 -1.38 -15.85
CA ALA A 88 -8.49 -0.25 -15.38
C ALA A 88 -8.05 0.62 -16.57
N PRO A 89 -8.16 1.96 -16.49
CA PRO A 89 -7.69 2.82 -17.56
C PRO A 89 -6.19 2.63 -17.77
N LYS A 90 -5.73 2.79 -19.00
CA LYS A 90 -4.30 2.63 -19.32
C LYS A 90 -3.48 3.67 -18.56
N LEU A 91 -2.57 3.18 -17.72
CA LEU A 91 -1.53 3.99 -17.09
C LEU A 91 -0.35 4.18 -18.04
N GLU A 92 0.29 5.33 -17.94
CA GLU A 92 1.65 5.51 -18.44
C GLU A 92 2.60 4.52 -17.76
N ILE A 93 3.65 4.12 -18.48
CA ILE A 93 4.56 3.07 -18.05
C ILE A 93 5.20 3.39 -16.68
N ILE A 94 5.67 4.62 -16.50
CA ILE A 94 6.37 5.03 -15.27
C ILE A 94 5.45 4.94 -14.03
N PRO A 95 4.28 5.63 -13.98
CA PRO A 95 3.34 5.49 -12.86
C PRO A 95 2.88 4.05 -12.64
N LYS A 96 2.73 3.25 -13.70
CA LYS A 96 2.37 1.83 -13.58
C LYS A 96 3.45 1.04 -12.84
N ILE A 97 4.71 1.19 -13.24
CA ILE A 97 5.84 0.52 -12.57
C ILE A 97 5.93 0.98 -11.12
N SER A 98 5.87 2.29 -10.87
CA SER A 98 5.89 2.83 -9.50
C SER A 98 4.75 2.24 -8.65
N ALA A 99 3.54 2.18 -9.19
CA ALA A 99 2.40 1.60 -8.50
C ALA A 99 2.63 0.12 -8.15
N TYR A 100 3.16 -0.67 -9.08
CA TYR A 100 3.48 -2.08 -8.84
C TYR A 100 4.54 -2.22 -7.74
N ILE A 101 5.61 -1.44 -7.78
CA ILE A 101 6.67 -1.51 -6.78
C ILE A 101 6.12 -1.15 -5.40
N ILE A 102 5.40 -0.03 -5.28
CA ILE A 102 4.80 0.43 -4.02
C ILE A 102 3.85 -0.63 -3.45
N MET A 103 2.93 -1.16 -4.27
CA MET A 103 1.97 -2.17 -3.82
C MET A 103 2.63 -3.50 -3.46
N THR A 104 3.61 -3.95 -4.25
CA THR A 104 4.31 -5.21 -3.98
C THR A 104 5.09 -5.12 -2.68
N VAL A 105 5.83 -4.02 -2.46
CA VAL A 105 6.55 -3.78 -1.20
C VAL A 105 5.56 -3.74 -0.04
N GLY A 106 4.45 -3.00 -0.16
CA GLY A 106 3.43 -2.90 0.89
C GLY A 106 2.72 -4.22 1.21
N ILE A 107 2.52 -5.10 0.23
CA ILE A 107 1.95 -6.44 0.47
C ILE A 107 3.00 -7.36 1.10
N ALA A 108 4.26 -7.31 0.63
CA ALA A 108 5.35 -8.15 1.14
C ALA A 108 5.70 -7.85 2.61
N THR A 109 5.47 -6.63 3.10
CA THR A 109 5.71 -6.31 4.52
C THR A 109 4.73 -7.03 5.46
N ILE A 110 3.56 -7.47 5.00
CA ILE A 110 2.57 -8.16 5.84
C ILE A 110 3.12 -9.49 6.41
N PRO A 111 3.51 -10.48 5.58
CA PRO A 111 4.08 -11.73 6.10
C PRO A 111 5.40 -11.52 6.85
N LEU A 112 6.22 -10.55 6.42
CA LEU A 112 7.46 -10.22 7.12
C LEU A 112 7.21 -9.63 8.52
N THR A 113 6.14 -8.86 8.69
CA THR A 113 5.75 -8.33 10.00
C THR A 113 5.25 -9.46 10.91
N ILE A 114 4.49 -10.41 10.38
CA ILE A 114 4.08 -11.61 11.15
C ILE A 114 5.32 -12.40 11.60
N LEU A 115 6.27 -12.62 10.70
CA LEU A 115 7.54 -13.30 11.03
C LEU A 115 8.31 -12.54 12.12
N LEU A 116 8.40 -11.20 12.00
CA LEU A 116 9.03 -10.37 13.02
C LEU A 116 8.36 -10.55 14.39
N LEU A 117 7.03 -10.52 14.46
CA LEU A 117 6.30 -10.70 15.72
C LEU A 117 6.58 -12.07 16.35
N ILE A 118 6.66 -13.14 15.55
CA ILE A 118 7.03 -14.49 16.01
C ILE A 118 8.44 -14.49 16.58
N MET A 119 9.40 -13.88 15.88
CA MET A 119 10.79 -13.80 16.33
C MET A 119 10.93 -12.98 17.63
N VAL A 120 10.24 -11.85 17.73
CA VAL A 120 10.21 -11.03 18.95
C VAL A 120 9.62 -11.81 20.12
N ALA A 121 8.49 -12.50 19.92
CA ALA A 121 7.89 -13.33 20.95
C ALA A 121 8.83 -14.46 21.40
N TYR A 122 9.52 -15.11 20.45
CA TYR A 122 10.52 -16.12 20.75
C TYR A 122 11.68 -15.55 21.57
N VAL A 123 12.29 -14.44 21.15
CA VAL A 123 13.39 -13.80 21.88
C VAL A 123 12.94 -13.42 23.29
N TYR A 124 11.75 -12.83 23.44
CA TYR A 124 11.22 -12.43 24.73
C TYR A 124 10.94 -13.61 25.67
N SER A 125 10.47 -14.75 25.13
CA SER A 125 10.26 -15.98 25.91
C SER A 125 11.55 -16.65 26.42
N ARG A 126 12.71 -16.20 25.92
CA ARG A 126 14.04 -16.73 26.26
C ARG A 126 14.89 -15.75 27.08
N LEU A 127 14.33 -14.59 27.46
CA LEU A 127 14.87 -13.66 28.44
C LEU A 127 14.57 -14.17 29.85
#